data_AF-A0A183B195-F1
#
_entry.id   AF-A0A183B195-F1
#
_cell.length_a   1.000
_cell.length_b   1.000
_cell.length_c   1.000
_cell.angle_alpha   90.00
_cell.angle_beta   90.00
_cell.angle_gamma   90.00
#
_symmetry.space_group_name_H-M   'P 1'
#
loop_
_entity.id
_entity.type
_entity.pdbx_description
1 polymer ?
#
loop_
_entity_poly.entity_id
_entity_poly.type
_entity_poly.pdbx_seq_one_letter_code
_entity_poly.pdbx_strand_id
1 'polypeptide(L)'
;MLTAQMKAELKAYKVNSRSTSHSFLSVQYSCVDTSPLSTYIMHPFWNWITQFYPRYLAPNLITFGGFLMTVAHFLLLSYFNPHFKNNSAVPQWAWLVTAVLVFVAHTLDGTDGKQARRTKSSSPLGELFDHGCDSWVCFFLPACLFSLCGANSSPLRLFWIQWSLIFSFVSSHWEKYITGVLYLPWTFDAAQLVSQFSFSI
;
A
#
# COMPACT_ATOMS: atom_id res chain seq x y z
N MET A 1 8.97 34.56 38.08
CA MET A 1 10.10 34.06 37.26
C MET A 1 9.69 32.97 36.27
N LEU A 2 8.90 31.94 36.66
CA LEU A 2 8.44 30.87 35.75
C LEU A 2 7.67 31.35 34.50
N THR A 3 6.86 32.41 34.60
CA THR A 3 5.99 32.86 33.50
C THR A 3 6.72 33.53 32.34
N ALA A 4 7.90 34.10 32.56
CA ALA A 4 8.70 34.71 31.50
C ALA A 4 9.47 33.64 30.70
N GLN A 5 9.97 32.63 31.41
CA GLN A 5 10.72 31.50 30.85
C GLN A 5 9.80 30.62 29.97
N MET A 6 8.58 30.34 30.44
CA MET A 6 7.59 29.58 29.66
C MET A 6 7.12 30.34 28.41
N LYS A 7 7.01 31.68 28.47
CA LYS A 7 6.69 32.51 27.29
C LYS A 7 7.86 32.55 26.30
N ALA A 8 9.10 32.54 26.78
CA ALA A 8 10.28 32.47 25.93
C ALA A 8 10.36 31.11 25.20
N GLU A 9 10.07 30.01 25.90
CA GLU A 9 10.02 28.66 25.31
C GLU A 9 8.88 28.51 24.30
N LEU A 10 7.68 29.02 24.59
CA LEU A 10 6.56 29.02 23.63
C LEU A 10 6.85 29.87 22.38
N LYS A 11 7.58 30.97 22.54
CA LYS A 11 8.00 31.82 21.42
C LYS A 11 9.11 31.14 20.61
N ALA A 12 10.05 30.46 21.26
CA ALA A 12 11.09 29.65 20.62
C ALA A 12 10.47 28.46 19.86
N TYR A 13 9.48 27.77 20.43
CA TYR A 13 8.72 26.71 19.76
C TYR A 13 7.97 27.22 18.52
N LYS A 14 7.29 28.38 18.62
CA LYS A 14 6.60 29.01 17.47
C LYS A 14 7.55 29.54 16.40
N VAL A 15 8.76 29.96 16.75
CA VAL A 15 9.78 30.41 15.79
C VAL A 15 10.40 29.21 15.09
N ASN A 16 10.69 28.14 15.84
CA ASN A 16 11.19 26.89 15.27
C ASN A 16 10.14 26.19 14.40
N SER A 17 8.84 26.28 14.75
CA SER A 17 7.75 25.75 13.92
C SER A 17 7.54 26.52 12.60
N ARG A 18 7.91 27.80 12.55
CA ARG A 18 7.88 28.63 11.34
C ARG A 18 9.11 28.48 10.45
N SER A 19 10.26 28.05 10.97
CA SER A 19 11.42 27.68 10.14
C SER A 19 11.35 26.22 9.67
N THR A 20 10.75 25.34 10.49
CA THR A 20 10.55 23.92 10.13
C THR A 20 9.39 23.68 9.16
N SER A 21 8.49 24.64 8.93
CA SER A 21 7.46 24.50 7.89
C SER A 21 8.04 24.33 6.47
N HIS A 22 9.30 24.74 6.26
CA HIS A 22 10.04 24.45 5.02
C HIS A 22 10.91 23.18 5.10
N SER A 23 11.09 22.59 6.28
CA SER A 23 11.88 21.38 6.53
C SER A 23 11.06 20.09 6.53
N PHE A 24 9.74 20.14 6.77
CA PHE A 24 8.87 18.96 6.65
C PHE A 24 8.66 18.52 5.19
N LEU A 25 8.97 19.39 4.23
CA LEU A 25 8.76 19.17 2.79
C LEU A 25 9.97 18.57 2.07
N SER A 26 11.12 18.45 2.75
CA SER A 26 12.36 17.91 2.17
C SER A 26 12.78 16.59 2.81
N VAL A 27 11.84 15.79 3.30
CA VAL A 27 12.14 14.38 3.59
C VAL A 27 12.30 13.72 2.22
N GLN A 28 13.55 13.52 1.81
CA GLN A 28 13.85 12.73 0.63
C GLN A 28 13.31 11.32 0.89
N TYR A 29 12.31 10.90 0.11
CA TYR A 29 11.70 9.57 0.23
C TYR A 29 12.79 8.50 0.26
N SER A 30 12.92 7.85 1.42
CA SER A 30 13.86 6.77 1.66
C SER A 30 13.05 5.52 1.99
N CYS A 31 12.97 4.60 1.04
CA CYS A 31 12.41 3.27 1.27
C CYS A 31 13.53 2.24 1.11
N VAL A 32 13.55 1.26 2.01
CA VAL A 32 14.44 0.12 1.92
C VAL A 32 13.59 -1.13 1.80
N ASP A 33 13.73 -1.79 0.66
CA ASP A 33 13.19 -3.12 0.42
C ASP A 33 14.32 -4.14 0.55
N THR A 34 14.07 -5.19 1.32
CA THR A 34 15.05 -6.28 1.56
C THR A 34 14.56 -7.61 1.02
N SER A 35 13.35 -7.65 0.46
CA SER A 35 12.80 -8.88 -0.11
C SER A 35 13.57 -9.24 -1.38
N PRO A 36 14.08 -10.48 -1.49
CA PRO A 36 14.73 -10.96 -2.71
C PRO A 36 13.79 -10.90 -3.92
N LEU A 37 12.51 -11.21 -3.73
CA LEU A 37 11.52 -11.17 -4.81
C LEU A 37 11.37 -9.74 -5.35
N SER A 38 11.16 -8.78 -4.45
CA SER A 38 11.00 -7.39 -4.86
C SER A 38 12.27 -6.86 -5.51
N THR A 39 13.42 -7.06 -4.86
CA THR A 39 14.72 -6.53 -5.30
C THR A 39 15.15 -7.06 -6.67
N TYR A 40 15.05 -8.38 -6.88
CA TYR A 40 15.59 -9.02 -8.09
C TYR A 40 14.57 -9.23 -9.22
N ILE A 41 13.26 -9.24 -8.92
CA ILE A 41 12.22 -9.49 -9.93
C ILE A 41 11.33 -8.28 -10.10
N MET A 42 10.70 -7.78 -9.04
CA MET A 42 9.67 -6.75 -9.15
C MET A 42 10.25 -5.39 -9.55
N HIS A 43 11.34 -4.94 -8.92
CA HIS A 43 11.96 -3.67 -9.27
C HIS A 43 12.42 -3.59 -10.74
N PRO A 44 13.13 -4.59 -11.31
CA PRO A 44 13.41 -4.64 -12.74
C PRO A 44 12.17 -4.63 -13.61
N PHE A 45 11.16 -5.45 -13.28
CA PHE A 45 9.88 -5.50 -14.00
C PHE A 45 9.16 -4.15 -14.01
N TRP A 46 9.00 -3.52 -12.85
CA TRP A 46 8.35 -2.21 -12.72
C TRP A 46 9.13 -1.10 -13.41
N ASN A 47 10.47 -1.12 -13.36
CA ASN A 47 11.29 -0.17 -14.10
C ASN A 47 11.07 -0.29 -15.62
N TRP A 48 10.91 -1.52 -16.12
CA TRP A 48 10.57 -1.78 -17.52
C TRP A 48 9.15 -1.31 -17.86
N ILE A 49 8.14 -1.64 -17.05
CA ILE A 49 6.75 -1.19 -17.27
C ILE A 49 6.64 0.33 -17.29
N THR A 50 7.33 1.01 -16.36
CA THR A 50 7.35 2.48 -16.28
C THR A 50 7.84 3.11 -17.59
N GLN A 51 8.59 2.39 -18.44
CA GLN A 51 9.06 2.90 -19.74
C GLN A 51 7.90 3.22 -20.69
N PHE A 52 6.82 2.45 -20.63
CA PHE A 52 5.65 2.56 -21.51
C PHE A 52 4.67 3.65 -21.11
N TYR A 53 4.78 4.20 -19.89
CA TYR A 53 3.89 5.29 -19.48
C TYR A 53 4.18 6.59 -20.24
N PRO A 54 3.14 7.25 -20.79
CA PRO A 54 3.28 8.58 -21.36
C PRO A 54 3.80 9.58 -20.31
N ARG A 55 4.61 10.54 -20.73
CA ARG A 55 5.19 11.55 -19.82
C ARG A 55 4.17 12.48 -19.17
N TYR A 56 2.98 12.61 -19.77
CA TYR A 56 1.87 13.41 -19.23
C TYR A 56 1.02 12.64 -18.22
N LEU A 57 1.22 11.32 -18.08
CA LEU A 57 0.46 10.51 -17.14
C LEU A 57 0.91 10.85 -15.71
N ALA A 58 0.00 11.43 -14.94
CA ALA A 58 0.24 11.83 -13.56
C ALA A 58 0.43 10.58 -12.67
N PRO A 59 1.45 10.54 -11.79
CA PRO A 59 1.67 9.44 -10.84
C PRO A 59 0.44 9.12 -9.98
N ASN A 60 -0.21 10.15 -9.43
CA ASN A 60 -1.40 9.94 -8.59
C ASN A 60 -2.57 9.29 -9.35
N LEU A 61 -2.64 9.42 -10.68
CA LEU A 61 -3.65 8.71 -11.47
C LEU A 61 -3.33 7.22 -11.59
N ILE A 62 -2.04 6.86 -11.61
CA ILE A 62 -1.57 5.47 -11.57
C ILE A 62 -1.93 4.87 -10.21
N THR A 63 -1.59 5.55 -9.11
CA THR A 63 -1.97 5.19 -7.74
C THR A 63 -3.48 4.96 -7.62
N PHE A 64 -4.28 5.94 -8.06
CA PHE A 64 -5.74 5.86 -7.97
C PHE A 64 -6.32 4.74 -8.84
N GLY A 65 -5.76 4.52 -10.03
CA GLY A 65 -6.11 3.39 -10.88
C GLY A 65 -5.87 2.05 -10.19
N GLY A 66 -4.70 1.88 -9.55
CA GLY A 66 -4.36 0.69 -8.77
C GLY A 66 -5.33 0.49 -7.61
N PHE A 67 -5.61 1.55 -6.85
CA PHE A 67 -6.61 1.55 -5.79
C PHE A 67 -7.99 1.09 -6.28
N LEU A 68 -8.49 1.59 -7.41
CA LEU A 68 -9.78 1.16 -7.95
C LEU A 68 -9.81 -0.31 -8.35
N MET A 69 -8.69 -0.88 -8.83
CA MET A 69 -8.61 -2.32 -9.11
C MET A 69 -8.71 -3.15 -7.81
N THR A 70 -8.16 -2.64 -6.69
CA THR A 70 -8.32 -3.30 -5.37
C THR A 70 -9.77 -3.30 -4.89
N VAL A 71 -10.45 -2.15 -5.02
CA VAL A 71 -11.88 -2.04 -4.73
C VAL A 71 -12.70 -2.99 -5.62
N ALA A 72 -12.38 -3.05 -6.91
CA ALA A 72 -13.10 -3.89 -7.87
C ALA A 72 -13.03 -5.38 -7.52
N HIS A 73 -11.84 -5.92 -7.20
CA HIS A 73 -11.75 -7.35 -6.84
C HIS A 73 -12.43 -7.64 -5.49
N PHE A 74 -12.36 -6.70 -4.53
CA PHE A 74 -13.05 -6.83 -3.25
C PHE A 74 -14.55 -6.95 -3.47
N LEU A 75 -15.15 -6.02 -4.24
CA LEU A 75 -16.57 -6.05 -4.57
C LEU A 75 -16.96 -7.33 -5.33
N LEU A 76 -16.13 -7.77 -6.28
CA LEU A 76 -16.36 -9.01 -7.04
C LEU A 76 -16.44 -10.23 -6.11
N LEU A 77 -15.47 -10.41 -5.22
CA LEU A 77 -15.45 -11.54 -4.29
C LEU A 77 -16.55 -11.43 -3.24
N SER A 78 -16.81 -10.23 -2.70
CA SER A 78 -17.89 -10.02 -1.74
C SER A 78 -19.28 -10.21 -2.37
N TYR A 79 -19.44 -9.99 -3.68
CA TYR A 79 -20.69 -10.29 -4.37
C TYR A 79 -20.97 -11.80 -4.41
N PHE A 80 -19.97 -12.62 -4.77
CA PHE A 80 -20.13 -14.07 -4.87
C PHE A 80 -20.03 -14.81 -3.53
N ASN A 81 -19.23 -14.31 -2.59
CA ASN A 81 -18.98 -14.93 -1.29
C ASN A 81 -19.00 -13.89 -0.15
N PRO A 82 -20.14 -13.24 0.12
CA PRO A 82 -20.24 -12.11 1.06
C PRO A 82 -19.87 -12.45 2.50
N HIS A 83 -19.99 -13.73 2.88
CA HIS A 83 -19.69 -14.21 4.23
C HIS A 83 -18.37 -14.97 4.33
N PHE A 84 -17.63 -15.11 3.22
CA PHE A 84 -16.39 -15.88 3.15
C PHE A 84 -16.52 -17.35 3.61
N LYS A 85 -17.72 -17.93 3.53
CA LYS A 85 -18.03 -19.29 4.04
C LYS A 85 -18.07 -20.34 2.94
N ASN A 86 -18.26 -19.96 1.69
CA ASN A 86 -18.41 -20.90 0.59
C ASN A 86 -17.55 -20.45 -0.60
N ASN A 87 -16.33 -21.01 -0.69
CA ASN A 87 -15.43 -20.74 -1.81
C ASN A 87 -15.99 -21.23 -3.16
N SER A 88 -16.82 -22.28 -3.15
CA SER A 88 -17.45 -22.85 -4.34
C SER A 88 -18.56 -21.95 -4.91
N ALA A 89 -18.99 -20.92 -4.17
CA ALA A 89 -19.92 -19.90 -4.67
C ALA A 89 -19.23 -18.91 -5.63
N VAL A 90 -17.89 -18.84 -5.63
CA VAL A 90 -17.13 -17.98 -6.53
C VAL A 90 -16.84 -18.75 -7.82
N PRO A 91 -17.36 -18.31 -8.99
CA PRO A 91 -17.09 -18.98 -10.25
C PRO A 91 -15.63 -18.85 -10.66
N GLN A 92 -15.09 -19.84 -11.38
CA GLN A 92 -13.67 -19.89 -11.77
C GLN A 92 -13.19 -18.63 -12.52
N TRP A 93 -14.03 -18.07 -13.40
CA TRP A 93 -13.67 -16.85 -14.11
C TRP A 93 -13.50 -15.65 -13.18
N ALA A 94 -14.23 -15.59 -12.05
CA ALA A 94 -14.12 -14.49 -11.10
C ALA A 94 -12.79 -14.55 -10.36
N TRP A 95 -12.26 -15.75 -10.08
CA TRP A 95 -10.91 -15.93 -9.56
C TRP A 95 -9.84 -15.44 -10.55
N LEU A 96 -9.99 -15.75 -11.84
CA LEU A 96 -9.08 -15.24 -12.87
C LEU A 96 -9.13 -13.72 -12.96
N VAL A 97 -10.32 -13.12 -12.95
CA VAL A 97 -10.48 -11.65 -12.94
C VAL A 97 -9.85 -11.04 -11.69
N THR A 98 -10.07 -11.63 -10.51
CA THR A 98 -9.41 -11.19 -9.26
C THR A 98 -7.89 -11.25 -9.38
N ALA A 99 -7.32 -12.33 -9.91
CA ALA A 99 -5.87 -12.46 -10.10
C ALA A 99 -5.32 -11.34 -10.99
N VAL A 100 -6.00 -11.06 -12.11
CA VAL A 100 -5.63 -9.97 -13.02
C VAL A 100 -5.75 -8.60 -12.35
N LEU A 101 -6.85 -8.33 -11.65
CA LEU A 101 -7.08 -7.06 -10.95
C LEU A 101 -6.01 -6.81 -9.89
N VAL A 102 -5.69 -7.82 -9.07
CA VAL A 102 -4.66 -7.73 -8.03
C VAL A 102 -3.26 -7.59 -8.63
N PHE A 103 -2.96 -8.31 -9.71
CA PHE A 103 -1.68 -8.17 -10.43
C PHE A 103 -1.51 -6.76 -11.01
N VAL A 104 -2.55 -6.24 -11.67
CA VAL A 104 -2.55 -4.89 -12.23
C VAL A 104 -2.46 -3.85 -11.11
N ALA A 105 -3.24 -3.99 -10.04
CA ALA A 105 -3.20 -3.07 -8.89
C ALA A 105 -1.78 -2.95 -8.33
N HIS A 106 -1.15 -4.08 -8.03
CA HIS A 106 0.22 -4.13 -7.51
C HIS A 106 1.27 -3.62 -8.51
N THR A 107 1.04 -3.81 -9.81
CA THR A 107 1.92 -3.24 -10.83
C THR A 107 1.81 -1.71 -10.89
N LEU A 108 0.60 -1.17 -10.77
CA LEU A 108 0.36 0.27 -10.77
C LEU A 108 1.00 0.92 -9.53
N ASP A 109 0.75 0.37 -8.34
CA ASP A 109 1.39 0.73 -7.08
C ASP A 109 2.93 0.72 -7.19
N GLY A 110 3.52 -0.40 -7.64
CA GLY A 110 4.96 -0.50 -7.80
C GLY A 110 5.58 0.44 -8.85
N THR A 111 4.79 1.11 -9.69
CA THR A 111 5.29 1.96 -10.79
C THR A 111 5.02 3.45 -10.63
N ASP A 112 4.13 3.87 -9.73
CA ASP A 112 3.75 5.28 -9.59
C ASP A 112 4.91 6.17 -9.10
N GLY A 113 5.67 5.76 -8.09
CA GLY A 113 6.79 6.48 -7.55
C GLY A 113 7.98 6.45 -8.51
N LYS A 114 8.07 5.42 -9.37
CA LYS A 114 9.04 5.35 -10.46
C LYS A 114 8.68 6.36 -11.55
N GLN A 115 7.39 6.46 -11.89
CA GLN A 115 6.88 7.50 -12.79
C GLN A 115 7.12 8.89 -12.20
N ALA A 116 6.84 9.13 -10.92
CA ALA A 116 7.05 10.41 -10.26
C ALA A 116 8.51 10.88 -10.32
N ARG A 117 9.46 9.97 -10.09
CA ARG A 117 10.90 10.22 -10.27
C ARG A 117 11.25 10.52 -11.72
N ARG A 118 10.69 9.75 -12.66
CA ARG A 118 10.90 9.93 -14.10
C ARG A 118 10.38 11.27 -14.61
N THR A 119 9.23 11.75 -14.13
CA THR A 119 8.61 13.03 -14.52
C THR A 119 9.05 14.22 -13.66
N LYS A 120 9.92 14.00 -12.66
CA LYS A 120 10.35 15.01 -11.68
C LYS A 120 9.17 15.65 -10.94
N SER A 121 8.13 14.86 -10.66
CA SER A 121 6.90 15.29 -9.99
C SER A 121 6.70 14.63 -8.62
N SER A 122 7.77 14.07 -8.03
CA SER A 122 7.76 13.58 -6.65
C SER A 122 7.43 14.72 -5.68
N SER A 123 6.49 14.48 -4.77
CA SER A 123 6.05 15.47 -3.77
C SER A 123 5.54 14.79 -2.49
N PRO A 124 5.62 15.46 -1.33
CA PRO A 124 5.06 14.94 -0.08
C PRO A 124 3.55 14.68 -0.15
N LEU A 125 2.81 15.44 -0.96
CA LEU A 125 1.38 15.22 -1.17
C LEU A 125 1.11 13.96 -1.99
N GLY A 126 1.91 13.70 -3.04
CA GLY A 126 1.81 12.47 -3.82
C GLY A 126 2.10 11.24 -2.96
N GLU A 127 3.13 11.32 -2.13
CA GLU A 127 3.47 10.27 -1.16
C GLU A 127 2.37 10.05 -0.11
N LEU A 128 1.77 11.12 0.42
CA LEU A 128 0.63 11.00 1.33
C LEU A 128 -0.58 10.34 0.65
N PHE A 129 -0.83 10.67 -0.62
CA PHE A 129 -1.93 10.09 -1.39
C PHE A 129 -1.74 8.59 -1.62
N ASP A 130 -0.54 8.19 -2.02
CA ASP A 130 -0.10 6.80 -2.21
C ASP A 130 -0.29 5.97 -0.94
N HIS A 131 0.35 6.40 0.14
CA HIS A 131 0.24 5.75 1.46
C HIS A 131 -1.21 5.72 1.99
N GLY A 132 -1.99 6.76 1.69
CA GLY A 132 -3.41 6.82 2.03
C GLY A 132 -4.21 5.75 1.29
N CYS A 133 -3.93 5.52 0.01
CA CYS A 133 -4.54 4.45 -0.77
C CYS A 133 -4.14 3.07 -0.22
N ASP A 134 -2.85 2.84 0.04
CA ASP A 134 -2.34 1.58 0.59
C ASP A 134 -2.97 1.19 1.92
N SER A 135 -3.24 2.20 2.76
CA SER A 135 -3.94 2.01 4.03
C SER A 135 -5.31 1.36 3.84
N TRP A 136 -6.04 1.74 2.79
CA TRP A 136 -7.33 1.14 2.44
C TRP A 136 -7.16 -0.21 1.74
N VAL A 137 -6.14 -0.37 0.90
CA VAL A 137 -5.82 -1.67 0.25
C VAL A 137 -5.62 -2.77 1.29
N CYS A 138 -5.06 -2.44 2.46
CA CYS A 138 -4.93 -3.38 3.59
C CYS A 138 -6.26 -3.99 4.06
N PHE A 139 -7.41 -3.36 3.78
CA PHE A 139 -8.74 -3.90 4.08
C PHE A 139 -9.31 -4.72 2.91
N PHE A 140 -9.00 -4.35 1.67
CA PHE A 140 -9.58 -4.96 0.48
C PHE A 140 -8.85 -6.23 0.05
N LEU A 141 -7.52 -6.20 0.04
CA LEU A 141 -6.68 -7.30 -0.42
C LEU A 141 -6.93 -8.63 0.32
N PRO A 142 -7.16 -8.65 1.66
CA PRO A 142 -7.42 -9.89 2.39
C PRO A 142 -8.71 -10.62 2.00
N ALA A 143 -9.65 -9.98 1.28
CA ALA A 143 -10.86 -10.66 0.81
C ALA A 143 -10.56 -11.85 -0.11
N CYS A 144 -9.44 -11.85 -0.83
CA CYS A 144 -8.95 -13.00 -1.59
C CYS A 144 -8.65 -14.19 -0.66
N LEU A 145 -7.84 -13.94 0.38
CA LEU A 145 -7.46 -14.95 1.38
C LEU A 145 -8.70 -15.48 2.13
N PHE A 146 -9.61 -14.58 2.52
CA PHE A 146 -10.83 -14.95 3.23
C PHE A 146 -11.78 -15.74 2.34
N SER A 147 -11.94 -15.35 1.08
CA SER A 147 -12.79 -16.09 0.14
C SER A 147 -12.26 -17.50 -0.15
N LEU A 148 -10.93 -17.69 -0.11
CA LEU A 148 -10.29 -18.98 -0.34
C LEU A 148 -10.32 -19.89 0.90
N CYS A 149 -9.93 -19.35 2.06
CA CYS A 149 -9.67 -20.12 3.28
C CYS A 149 -10.74 -19.97 4.37
N GLY A 150 -11.70 -19.06 4.18
CA GLY A 150 -12.69 -18.70 5.19
C GLY A 150 -13.66 -19.82 5.54
N ALA A 151 -13.98 -20.70 4.57
CA ALA A 151 -14.80 -21.89 4.80
C ALA A 151 -14.20 -22.83 5.86
N ASN A 152 -12.87 -22.85 5.98
CA ASN A 152 -12.11 -23.71 6.90
C ASN A 152 -11.62 -22.94 8.14
N SER A 153 -12.11 -21.72 8.38
CA SER A 153 -11.64 -20.83 9.44
C SER A 153 -12.78 -20.29 10.29
N SER A 154 -12.51 -19.98 11.56
CA SER A 154 -13.48 -19.30 12.41
C SER A 154 -13.47 -17.79 12.15
N PRO A 155 -14.59 -17.06 12.31
CA PRO A 155 -14.62 -15.61 12.18
C PRO A 155 -13.60 -14.90 13.08
N LEU A 156 -13.38 -15.42 14.29
CA LEU A 156 -12.39 -14.88 15.22
C LEU A 156 -10.96 -15.01 14.68
N ARG A 157 -10.63 -16.11 13.98
CA ARG A 157 -9.32 -16.30 13.34
C ARG A 157 -9.14 -15.31 12.19
N LEU A 158 -10.15 -15.16 11.33
CA LEU A 158 -10.10 -14.20 10.22
C LEU A 158 -9.97 -12.75 10.72
N PHE A 159 -10.66 -12.40 11.81
CA PHE A 159 -10.51 -11.12 12.49
C PHE A 159 -9.06 -10.87 12.93
N TRP A 160 -8.43 -11.83 13.62
CA TRP A 160 -7.04 -11.66 14.04
C TRP A 160 -6.07 -11.58 12.86
N ILE A 161 -6.28 -12.35 11.80
CA ILE A 161 -5.48 -12.23 10.55
C ILE A 161 -5.60 -10.82 9.98
N GLN A 162 -6.82 -10.27 9.87
CA GLN A 162 -7.04 -8.91 9.39
C GLN A 162 -6.30 -7.87 10.24
N TRP A 163 -6.42 -7.98 11.57
CA TRP A 163 -5.75 -7.06 12.49
C TRP A 163 -4.23 -7.17 12.45
N SER A 164 -3.67 -8.37 12.27
CA SER A 164 -2.23 -8.53 12.10
C SER A 164 -1.72 -7.86 10.83
N LEU A 165 -2.47 -7.92 9.72
CA LEU A 165 -2.10 -7.24 8.47
C LEU A 165 -2.14 -5.71 8.62
N ILE A 166 -3.21 -5.17 9.22
CA ILE A 166 -3.32 -3.72 9.49
C ILE A 166 -2.21 -3.27 10.45
N PHE A 167 -1.96 -4.03 11.52
CA PHE A 167 -0.91 -3.70 12.49
C PHE A 167 0.46 -3.68 11.84
N SER A 168 0.78 -4.66 10.97
CA SER A 168 2.03 -4.69 10.20
C SER A 168 2.19 -3.46 9.31
N PHE A 169 1.12 -3.02 8.66
CA PHE A 169 1.14 -1.82 7.83
C PHE A 169 1.38 -0.57 8.69
N VAL A 170 0.57 -0.38 9.74
CA VAL A 170 0.68 0.80 10.63
C VAL A 170 2.04 0.84 11.34
N SER A 171 2.59 -0.30 11.76
CA SER A 171 3.90 -0.34 12.42
C SER A 171 5.04 0.12 11.51
N SER A 172 5.03 -0.28 10.23
CA SER A 172 6.04 0.18 9.26
C SER A 172 5.96 1.69 9.01
N HIS A 173 4.74 2.25 9.01
CA HIS A 173 4.51 3.68 8.84
C HIS A 173 4.87 4.48 10.09
N TRP A 174 4.62 3.90 11.27
CA TRP A 174 5.05 4.46 12.54
C TRP A 174 6.58 4.49 12.63
N GLU A 175 7.25 3.42 12.21
CA GLU A 175 8.71 3.37 12.12
C GLU A 175 9.25 4.41 11.14
N LYS A 176 8.63 4.57 9.96
CA LYS A 176 8.96 5.63 9.01
C LYS A 176 8.81 7.02 9.63
N TYR A 177 7.74 7.26 10.39
CA TYR A 177 7.52 8.54 11.06
C TYR A 177 8.65 8.88 12.05
N ILE A 178 9.20 7.88 12.73
CA ILE A 178 10.29 8.06 13.70
C ILE A 178 11.66 8.16 13.02
N THR A 179 11.94 7.27 12.07
CA THR A 179 13.29 7.07 11.51
C THR A 179 13.54 7.83 10.20
N GLY A 180 12.47 8.27 9.53
CA GLY A 180 12.52 8.83 8.18
C GLY A 180 12.69 7.80 7.07
N VAL A 181 12.74 6.50 7.38
CA VAL A 181 12.95 5.41 6.41
C VAL A 181 11.77 4.44 6.46
N LEU A 182 11.17 4.14 5.31
CA LEU A 182 10.14 3.11 5.19
C LEU A 182 10.78 1.76 4.92
N TYR A 183 10.69 0.84 5.88
CA TYR A 183 11.05 -0.56 5.68
C TYR A 183 9.82 -1.32 5.20
N LEU A 184 9.90 -1.90 4.00
CA LEU A 184 8.82 -2.67 3.42
C LEU A 184 8.82 -4.10 3.99
N PRO A 185 7.73 -4.55 4.64
CA PRO A 185 7.68 -5.89 5.19
C PRO A 185 7.40 -6.91 4.08
N TRP A 186 8.09 -8.06 4.16
CA TRP A 186 7.97 -9.15 3.17
C TRP A 186 6.57 -9.78 3.12
N THR A 187 5.71 -9.46 4.09
CA THR A 187 4.32 -9.90 4.15
C THR A 187 3.52 -9.43 2.94
N PHE A 188 3.82 -8.26 2.37
CA PHE A 188 3.18 -7.78 1.14
C PHE A 188 3.53 -8.65 -0.07
N ASP A 189 4.82 -8.94 -0.26
CA ASP A 189 5.28 -9.80 -1.36
C ASP A 189 4.74 -11.23 -1.24
N ALA A 190 4.70 -11.76 -0.02
CA ALA A 190 4.14 -13.09 0.23
C ALA A 190 2.63 -13.13 -0.06
N ALA A 191 1.87 -12.12 0.36
CA ALA A 191 0.44 -12.01 0.06
C ALA A 191 0.19 -11.93 -1.45
N GLN A 192 1.05 -11.20 -2.17
CA GLN A 192 0.97 -11.07 -3.62
C GLN A 192 1.21 -12.42 -4.33
N LEU A 193 2.26 -13.15 -3.94
CA LEU A 193 2.53 -14.49 -4.48
C LEU A 193 1.37 -15.45 -4.19
N VAL A 194 0.87 -15.48 -2.96
CA VAL A 194 -0.26 -16.33 -2.59
C VAL A 194 -1.47 -16.00 -3.46
N SER A 195 -1.78 -14.72 -3.68
CA SER A 195 -2.90 -14.33 -4.52
C SER A 195 -2.72 -14.75 -5.98
N GLN A 196 -1.52 -14.73 -6.55
CA GLN A 196 -1.34 -15.08 -7.97
C GLN A 196 -1.27 -16.58 -8.22
N PHE A 197 -0.67 -17.34 -7.31
CA PHE A 197 -0.47 -18.77 -7.48
C PHE A 197 -1.62 -19.63 -6.93
N SER A 198 -2.45 -19.11 -6.03
CA SER A 198 -3.58 -19.88 -5.48
C SER A 198 -4.76 -20.05 -6.45
N PHE A 199 -4.79 -19.32 -7.57
CA PHE A 199 -5.89 -19.37 -8.54
C PHE A 199 -5.55 -20.15 -9.82
N SER A 200 -4.39 -20.81 -9.88
CA SER A 200 -3.96 -21.65 -11.01
C SER A 200 -4.32 -23.14 -10.85
N ILE A 201 -5.34 -23.47 -10.05
CA ILE A 201 -5.79 -24.85 -9.76
C ILE A 201 -7.29 -24.98 -10.04
#